data_AF-A0A971GB55-F1
#
_entry.id   AF-A0A971GB55-F1
#
_cell.length_a   1.000
_cell.length_b   1.000
_cell.length_c   1.000
_cell.angle_alpha   90.00
_cell.angle_beta   90.00
_cell.angle_gamma   90.00
#
_symmetry.space_group_name_H-M   'P 1'
#
loop_
_entity.id
_entity.type
_entity.pdbx_description
1 polymer ?
#
loop_
_entity_poly.entity_id
_entity_poly.type
_entity_poly.pdbx_seq_one_letter_code
_entity_poly.pdbx_strand_id
1 'polypeptide(L)'
;MRDVFGLAGNYLNPGGLFIFDLNTPYKFEHVFADNLFYEIRDDIAYLWQNRYNPENKICDFDLTFFVRQTGDLYKRLEEQQKQRAWSYNEIKYVISGSGLNLTDVFNAFTFEKPSRTTERCFYIAQK
;
A
#
# COMPACT_ATOMS: atom_id res chain seq x y z
N MET A 1 10.98 -6.70 -4.16
CA MET A 1 11.10 -6.18 -2.78
C MET A 1 12.55 -6.26 -2.28
N ARG A 2 13.22 -7.41 -2.32
CA ARG A 2 14.64 -7.52 -1.90
C ARG A 2 15.57 -6.53 -2.61
N ASP A 3 15.46 -6.41 -3.93
CA ASP A 3 16.33 -5.51 -4.71
C ASP A 3 16.16 -4.04 -4.31
N VAL A 4 14.92 -3.59 -4.12
CA VAL A 4 14.62 -2.21 -3.68
C VAL A 4 15.29 -1.91 -2.34
N PHE A 5 15.18 -2.82 -1.37
CA PHE A 5 15.78 -2.63 -0.06
C PHE A 5 17.31 -2.74 -0.12
N GLY A 6 17.84 -3.68 -0.91
CA GLY A 6 19.29 -3.81 -1.13
C GLY A 6 19.89 -2.56 -1.77
N LEU A 7 19.20 -1.96 -2.75
CA LEU A 7 19.61 -0.69 -3.36
C LEU A 7 19.50 0.46 -2.36
N ALA A 8 18.42 0.54 -1.56
CA ALA A 8 18.31 1.55 -0.51
C ALA A 8 19.45 1.45 0.52
N GLY A 9 19.74 0.24 1.00
CA GLY A 9 20.89 -0.05 1.86
C GLY A 9 22.23 0.28 1.21
N ASN A 10 22.38 0.08 -0.10
CA ASN A 10 23.59 0.43 -0.82
C ASN A 10 23.80 1.96 -0.91
N TYR A 11 22.77 2.72 -1.30
CA TYR A 11 22.90 4.14 -1.65
C TYR A 11 22.72 5.12 -0.49
N LEU A 12 22.13 4.71 0.63
CA LEU A 12 22.02 5.60 1.79
C LEU A 12 23.40 5.91 2.37
N ASN A 13 23.58 7.13 2.89
CA ASN A 13 24.74 7.45 3.72
C ASN A 13 24.61 6.75 5.09
N PRO A 14 25.72 6.48 5.80
CA PRO A 14 25.67 5.97 7.17
C PRO A 14 24.76 6.81 8.06
N GLY A 15 23.84 6.17 8.80
CA GLY A 15 22.85 6.85 9.64
C GLY A 15 21.62 7.38 8.89
N GLY A 16 21.57 7.26 7.55
CA GLY A 16 20.45 7.68 6.73
C GLY A 16 19.20 6.83 6.95
N LEU A 17 18.03 7.47 6.90
CA LEU A 17 16.73 6.82 7.12
C LEU A 17 16.06 6.45 5.79
N PHE A 18 15.57 5.23 5.72
CA PHE A 18 14.63 4.76 4.72
C PHE A 18 13.23 4.65 5.34
N ILE A 19 12.33 5.53 4.94
CA ILE A 19 10.96 5.60 5.47
C ILE A 19 9.99 5.28 4.35
N PHE A 20 9.09 4.32 4.59
CA PHE A 20 8.07 3.90 3.63
C PHE A 20 6.83 3.40 4.36
N ASP A 21 5.69 3.37 3.68
CA ASP A 21 4.47 2.78 4.21
C ASP A 21 3.98 1.59 3.39
N LEU A 22 3.21 0.73 4.04
CA LEU A 22 2.51 -0.37 3.40
C LEU A 22 1.12 -0.53 4.03
N ASN A 23 0.12 -0.84 3.21
CA ASN A 23 -1.14 -1.38 3.71
C ASN A 23 -0.87 -2.72 4.42
N THR A 24 -1.53 -2.95 5.55
CA THR A 24 -1.37 -4.17 6.35
C THR A 24 -2.23 -5.31 5.81
N PRO A 25 -1.92 -6.58 6.15
CA PRO A 25 -2.80 -7.70 5.86
C PRO A 25 -4.24 -7.49 6.35
N TYR A 26 -4.42 -6.86 7.54
CA TYR A 26 -5.74 -6.52 8.06
C TYR A 26 -6.55 -5.68 7.07
N LYS A 27 -5.93 -4.67 6.44
CA LYS A 27 -6.62 -3.84 5.44
C LYS A 27 -7.04 -4.66 4.22
N PHE A 28 -6.17 -5.53 3.72
CA PHE A 28 -6.50 -6.38 2.57
C PHE A 28 -7.61 -7.39 2.89
N GLU A 29 -7.60 -7.97 4.10
CA GLU A 29 -8.53 -9.02 4.52
C GLU A 29 -9.90 -8.49 4.93
N HIS A 30 -9.98 -7.29 5.49
CA HIS A 30 -11.21 -6.78 6.10
C HIS A 30 -11.75 -5.48 5.49
N VAL A 31 -10.88 -4.63 4.95
CA VAL A 31 -11.28 -3.33 4.40
C VAL A 31 -11.42 -3.41 2.89
N PHE A 32 -10.38 -3.84 2.18
CA PHE A 32 -10.45 -4.06 0.74
C PHE A 32 -11.25 -5.32 0.42
N ALA A 33 -10.83 -6.48 0.93
CA ALA A 33 -11.53 -7.76 0.81
C ALA A 33 -12.11 -7.99 -0.60
N ASP A 34 -13.40 -8.30 -0.70
CA ASP A 34 -14.19 -8.36 -1.93
C ASP A 34 -15.15 -7.17 -2.05
N ASN A 35 -14.79 -6.04 -1.46
CA ASN A 35 -15.66 -4.86 -1.40
C ASN A 35 -15.59 -4.04 -2.70
N LEU A 36 -16.68 -3.34 -2.99
CA LEU A 36 -16.76 -2.30 -4.02
C LEU A 36 -16.86 -0.94 -3.34
N PHE A 37 -15.91 -0.05 -3.63
CA PHE A 37 -16.02 1.35 -3.28
C PHE A 37 -16.48 2.14 -4.49
N TYR A 38 -17.30 3.15 -4.26
CA TYR A 38 -17.67 4.08 -5.30
C TYR A 38 -17.89 5.46 -4.70
N GLU A 39 -17.64 6.48 -5.51
CA GLU A 39 -17.97 7.85 -5.16
C GLU A 39 -18.41 8.58 -6.41
N ILE A 40 -19.38 9.49 -6.25
CA ILE A 40 -19.88 10.36 -7.31
C ILE A 40 -19.69 11.79 -6.83
N ARG A 41 -18.92 12.56 -7.60
CA ARG A 41 -18.68 13.99 -7.44
C ARG A 41 -19.09 14.71 -8.71
N ASP A 42 -19.04 16.04 -8.68
CA ASP A 42 -19.51 16.88 -9.79
C ASP A 42 -18.73 16.65 -11.10
N ASP A 43 -17.44 16.36 -10.99
CA ASP A 43 -16.49 16.24 -12.08
C ASP A 43 -15.98 14.81 -12.31
N ILE A 44 -16.24 13.88 -11.39
CA ILE A 44 -15.78 12.50 -11.48
C ILE A 44 -16.71 11.53 -10.77
N ALA A 45 -16.95 10.37 -11.37
CA ALA A 45 -17.49 9.21 -10.70
C ALA A 45 -16.52 8.05 -10.84
N TYR A 46 -16.37 7.22 -9.81
CA TYR A 46 -15.53 6.03 -9.94
C TYR A 46 -16.13 4.82 -9.24
N LEU A 47 -15.77 3.65 -9.78
CA LEU A 47 -16.01 2.33 -9.22
C LEU A 47 -14.65 1.70 -8.96
N TRP A 48 -14.45 1.22 -7.75
CA TRP A 48 -13.22 0.57 -7.31
C TRP A 48 -13.57 -0.80 -6.72
N GLN A 49 -13.48 -1.82 -7.57
CA GLN A 49 -13.75 -3.20 -7.18
C GLN A 49 -12.45 -3.87 -6.72
N ASN A 50 -12.49 -4.48 -5.55
CA ASN A 50 -11.37 -5.20 -4.96
C ASN A 50 -11.66 -6.69 -5.01
N ARG A 51 -10.64 -7.51 -5.27
CA ARG A 51 -10.68 -8.96 -5.09
C ARG A 51 -9.40 -9.42 -4.42
N TYR A 52 -9.49 -9.77 -3.15
CA TYR A 52 -8.35 -10.31 -2.40
C TYR A 52 -8.30 -11.84 -2.44
N ASN A 53 -7.17 -12.39 -2.87
CA ASN A 53 -6.88 -13.81 -2.78
C ASN A 53 -5.90 -14.09 -1.61
N PRO A 54 -6.35 -14.79 -0.54
CA PRO A 54 -5.51 -15.07 0.61
C PRO A 54 -4.41 -16.11 0.34
N GLU A 55 -4.55 -16.98 -0.67
CA GLU A 55 -3.57 -18.03 -0.97
C GLU A 55 -2.26 -17.44 -1.50
N ASN A 56 -2.36 -16.46 -2.40
CA ASN A 56 -1.20 -15.77 -2.98
C ASN A 56 -0.93 -14.39 -2.35
N LYS A 57 -1.83 -13.93 -1.46
CA LYS A 57 -1.79 -12.63 -0.78
C LYS A 57 -1.88 -11.44 -1.74
N ILE A 58 -2.50 -11.59 -2.90
CA ILE A 58 -2.66 -10.52 -3.90
C ILE A 58 -4.08 -9.99 -3.85
N CYS A 59 -4.19 -8.65 -3.87
CA CYS A 59 -5.44 -7.95 -4.11
C CYS A 59 -5.40 -7.33 -5.51
N ASP A 60 -6.34 -7.74 -6.35
CA ASP A 60 -6.60 -7.11 -7.64
C ASP A 60 -7.57 -5.94 -7.44
N PHE A 61 -7.24 -4.79 -8.03
CA PHE A 61 -8.05 -3.59 -8.03
C PHE A 61 -8.46 -3.26 -9.47
N ASP A 62 -9.75 -3.34 -9.76
CA ASP A 62 -10.32 -2.85 -11.01
C ASP A 62 -10.96 -1.49 -10.76
N LEU A 63 -10.38 -0.46 -11.35
CA LEU A 63 -10.81 0.92 -11.23
C LEU A 63 -11.45 1.35 -12.55
N THR A 64 -12.69 1.83 -12.48
CA THR A 64 -13.37 2.49 -13.60
C THR A 64 -13.69 3.91 -13.19
N PHE A 65 -13.15 4.89 -13.93
CA PHE A 65 -13.41 6.31 -13.72
C PHE A 65 -14.24 6.86 -14.87
N PHE A 66 -15.22 7.70 -14.55
CA PHE A 66 -15.93 8.57 -15.48
C PHE A 66 -15.57 10.00 -15.13
N VAL A 67 -14.72 10.63 -15.95
CA VAL A 67 -14.24 12.00 -15.73
C VAL A 67 -15.01 12.96 -16.63
N ARG A 68 -15.67 13.96 -16.06
CA ARG A 68 -16.47 14.96 -16.78
C ARG A 68 -15.59 15.66 -17.82
N GLN A 69 -16.16 15.84 -19.00
CA GLN A 69 -15.62 16.63 -20.11
C GLN A 69 -16.49 17.88 -20.28
N THR A 70 -16.50 18.48 -21.47
CA THR A 70 -17.36 19.63 -21.74
C THR A 70 -18.85 19.22 -21.72
N GLY A 71 -19.68 19.99 -21.01
CA GLY A 71 -21.12 19.74 -20.91
C GLY A 71 -21.42 18.46 -20.12
N ASP A 72 -22.33 17.63 -20.64
CA ASP A 72 -22.79 16.38 -20.01
C ASP A 72 -22.03 15.12 -20.46
N LEU A 73 -20.89 15.31 -21.15
CA LEU A 73 -20.06 14.21 -21.60
C LEU A 73 -19.07 13.77 -20.51
N TYR A 74 -18.84 12.45 -20.43
CA TYR A 74 -17.83 11.86 -19.55
C TYR A 74 -16.87 10.99 -20.37
N LYS A 75 -15.59 11.02 -20.00
CA LYS A 75 -14.57 10.10 -20.50
C LYS A 75 -14.43 8.93 -19.53
N ARG A 76 -14.65 7.71 -20.03
CA ARG A 76 -14.35 6.48 -19.28
C ARG A 76 -12.85 6.19 -19.33
N LEU A 77 -12.27 5.91 -18.17
CA LEU A 77 -10.90 5.42 -18.00
C LEU A 77 -10.94 4.15 -17.16
N GLU A 78 -10.06 3.21 -17.48
CA GLU A 78 -9.94 1.95 -16.74
C GLU A 78 -8.49 1.77 -16.33
N GLU A 79 -8.28 1.36 -15.09
CA GLU A 79 -6.98 0.95 -14.57
C GLU A 79 -7.12 -0.37 -13.82
N GLN A 80 -6.13 -1.25 -14.01
CA GLN A 80 -5.99 -2.47 -13.25
C GLN A 80 -4.71 -2.39 -12.43
N GLN A 81 -4.83 -2.56 -11.12
CA GLN A 81 -3.69 -2.53 -10.22
C GLN A 81 -3.65 -3.81 -9.39
N LYS A 82 -2.45 -4.20 -8.98
CA LYS A 82 -2.24 -5.34 -8.07
C LYS A 82 -1.37 -4.92 -6.92
N GLN A 83 -1.78 -5.26 -5.70
CA GLN A 83 -0.94 -5.10 -4.52
C GLN A 83 -0.84 -6.42 -3.77
N ARG A 84 0.30 -6.64 -3.11
CA ARG A 84 0.53 -7.82 -2.27
C ARG A 84 0.46 -7.42 -0.79
N ALA A 85 -0.26 -8.20 0.00
CA ALA A 85 -0.30 -8.07 1.45
C ALA A 85 0.99 -8.61 2.08
N TRP A 86 1.97 -7.75 2.30
CA TRP A 86 3.22 -8.11 2.98
C TRP A 86 3.02 -8.14 4.50
N SER A 87 3.31 -9.27 5.12
CA SER A 87 3.29 -9.37 6.58
C SER A 87 4.45 -8.62 7.21
N TYR A 88 4.28 -8.21 8.47
CA TYR A 88 5.34 -7.59 9.27
C TYR A 88 6.62 -8.44 9.28
N ASN A 89 6.50 -9.76 9.41
CA ASN A 89 7.63 -10.67 9.43
C ASN A 89 8.36 -10.72 8.08
N GLU A 90 7.65 -10.70 6.95
CA GLU A 90 8.26 -10.63 5.62
C GLU A 90 9.04 -9.32 5.44
N ILE A 91 8.48 -8.19 5.87
CA ILE A 91 9.17 -6.88 5.78
C ILE A 91 10.40 -6.83 6.68
N LYS A 92 10.28 -7.28 7.94
CA LYS A 92 11.42 -7.38 8.87
C LYS A 92 12.53 -8.24 8.29
N TYR A 93 12.18 -9.39 7.70
CA TYR A 93 13.14 -10.27 7.05
C TYR A 93 13.86 -9.57 5.88
N VAL A 94 13.11 -8.90 4.99
CA VAL A 94 13.71 -8.18 3.85
C VAL A 94 14.63 -7.04 4.30
N ILE A 95 14.24 -6.28 5.32
CA ILE A 95 15.09 -5.22 5.89
C ILE A 95 16.40 -5.81 6.43
N SER A 96 16.33 -6.86 7.24
CA SER A 96 17.52 -7.46 7.85
C SER A 96 18.54 -7.98 6.82
N GLY A 97 18.06 -8.43 5.65
CA GLY A 97 18.91 -8.90 4.56
C GLY A 97 19.47 -7.80 3.66
N SER A 98 19.17 -6.52 3.93
CA SER A 98 19.49 -5.40 3.05
C SER A 98 20.61 -4.46 3.55
N GLY A 99 21.20 -4.77 4.70
CA GLY A 99 22.14 -3.85 5.36
C GLY A 99 21.47 -2.65 6.03
N LEU A 100 20.15 -2.71 6.20
CA LEU A 100 19.36 -1.74 6.97
C LEU A 100 18.87 -2.38 8.26
N ASN A 101 18.68 -1.56 9.29
CA ASN A 101 18.14 -1.93 10.58
C ASN A 101 16.75 -1.33 10.75
N LEU A 102 15.74 -2.15 11.07
CA LEU A 102 14.42 -1.65 11.39
C LEU A 102 14.46 -0.97 12.77
N THR A 103 14.23 0.34 12.80
CA THR A 103 14.26 1.16 14.02
C THR A 103 12.89 1.22 14.68
N ASP A 104 11.86 1.56 13.91
CA ASP A 104 10.50 1.73 14.40
C ASP A 104 9.44 1.41 13.35
N VAL A 105 8.23 1.13 13.83
CA VAL A 105 7.01 1.01 13.02
C VAL A 105 5.89 1.76 13.73
N PHE A 106 5.11 2.51 12.96
CA PHE A 106 4.00 3.34 13.45
C PHE A 106 2.71 3.11 12.68
N ASN A 107 1.57 3.28 13.35
CA ASN A 107 0.28 3.41 12.70
C ASN A 107 0.27 4.69 11.86
N ALA A 108 -0.13 4.59 10.59
CA ALA A 108 0.04 5.66 9.62
C ALA A 108 -0.59 6.98 10.07
N PHE A 109 0.13 8.08 9.82
CA PHE A 109 -0.26 9.46 10.19
C PHE A 109 -0.38 9.71 11.70
N THR A 110 0.17 8.81 12.51
CA THR A 110 0.29 8.94 13.96
C THR A 110 1.71 8.57 14.39
N PHE A 111 2.04 8.78 15.67
CA PHE A 111 3.25 8.24 16.31
C PHE A 111 2.95 7.04 17.22
N GLU A 112 1.76 6.45 17.07
CA GLU A 112 1.35 5.29 17.86
C GLU A 112 1.89 3.98 17.28
N LYS A 113 2.09 2.98 18.14
CA LYS A 113 2.46 1.64 17.68
C LYS A 113 1.28 0.98 16.94
N PRO A 114 1.53 0.21 15.88
CA PRO A 114 0.48 -0.53 15.19
C PRO A 114 -0.25 -1.50 16.13
N SER A 115 -1.57 -1.53 16.00
CA SER A 115 -2.46 -2.52 16.59
C SER A 115 -2.80 -3.63 15.59
N ARG A 116 -3.57 -4.64 16.03
CA ARG A 116 -4.04 -5.74 15.17
C ARG A 116 -4.97 -5.28 14.05
N THR A 117 -5.61 -4.12 14.21
CA THR A 117 -6.57 -3.53 13.24
C THR A 117 -5.99 -2.35 12.48
N THR A 118 -4.69 -2.05 12.67
CA THR A 118 -4.04 -0.98 11.92
C THR A 118 -4.07 -1.30 10.44
N GLU A 119 -4.54 -0.37 9.63
CA GLU A 119 -4.72 -0.55 8.19
C GLU A 119 -3.45 -0.25 7.38
N ARG A 120 -2.58 0.62 7.89
CA ARG A 120 -1.35 1.05 7.22
C ARG A 120 -0.27 1.31 8.26
N CYS A 121 0.93 0.83 7.98
CA CYS A 121 2.09 1.06 8.84
C CYS A 121 3.15 1.86 8.10
N PHE A 122 3.72 2.87 8.77
CA PHE A 122 5.01 3.44 8.41
C PHE A 122 6.13 2.61 9.02
N TYR A 123 7.13 2.26 8.23
CA TYR A 123 8.35 1.58 8.65
C TYR A 123 9.51 2.57 8.56
N ILE A 124 10.33 2.60 9.60
CA ILE A 124 11.55 3.41 9.65
C ILE A 124 12.73 2.45 9.73
N ALA A 125 13.53 2.38 8.67
CA ALA A 125 14.78 1.64 8.66
C ALA A 125 15.96 2.62 8.59
N GLN A 126 17.09 2.26 9.17
CA GLN A 126 18.31 3.05 9.18
C GLN A 126 19.46 2.24 8.61
N LYS A 127 20.34 2.87 7.82
CA LYS A 127 21.61 2.25 7.40
C LYS A 127 22.65 2.31 8.51
#